data_AF-A0A0D2I7Q8-F1
#
_entry.id   AF-A0A0D2I7Q8-F1
#
_cell.length_a   1.000
_cell.length_b   1.000
_cell.length_c   1.000
_cell.angle_alpha   90.00
_cell.angle_beta   90.00
_cell.angle_gamma   90.00
#
_symmetry.space_group_name_H-M   'P 1'
#
loop_
_entity.id
_entity.type
_entity.pdbx_description
1 polymer ?
#
loop_
_entity_poly.entity_id
_entity_poly.type
_entity_poly.pdbx_seq_one_letter_code
_entity_poly.pdbx_strand_id
1 'polypeptide(L)'
;MSPYVPHNDESLYDHPETFRPERFLKAVAADDPSEPRNGSNLNTLFLLATGAENSLYITLSNILWAFQILPPLGEDGKPEEVDISDKAFFRSMGMLIKPYEALFVPRREQHARIIKESWMKAQQEGFLIAISLVNVDGVVAG
;
A
#
# COMPACT_ATOMS: atom_id res chain seq x y z
N MET A 1 -16.21 -0.27 -18.89
CA MET A 1 -16.68 0.92 -18.16
C MET A 1 -15.50 1.42 -17.32
N SER A 2 -15.20 2.73 -17.33
CA SER A 2 -14.07 3.26 -16.55
C SER A 2 -14.43 3.26 -15.07
N PRO A 3 -13.62 2.67 -14.17
CA PRO A 3 -13.87 2.75 -12.72
C PRO A 3 -13.70 4.20 -12.21
N TYR A 4 -13.00 5.07 -12.94
CA TYR A 4 -12.77 6.46 -12.54
C TYR A 4 -14.08 7.24 -12.35
N VAL A 5 -15.07 7.06 -13.22
CA VAL A 5 -16.30 7.88 -13.22
C VAL A 5 -17.14 7.65 -11.95
N PRO A 6 -17.49 6.41 -11.55
CA PRO A 6 -18.19 6.18 -10.29
C PRO A 6 -17.42 6.61 -9.04
N HIS A 7 -16.09 6.50 -9.03
CA HIS A 7 -15.27 6.91 -7.89
C HIS A 7 -15.11 8.43 -7.76
N ASN A 8 -15.42 9.20 -8.81
CA ASN A 8 -15.37 10.66 -8.83
C ASN A 8 -16.76 11.32 -8.94
N ASP A 9 -17.83 10.56 -8.70
CA ASP A 9 -19.20 11.08 -8.69
C ASP A 9 -19.50 11.77 -7.35
N GLU A 10 -19.63 13.09 -7.36
CA GLU A 10 -19.96 13.90 -6.18
C GLU A 10 -21.31 13.53 -5.56
N SER A 11 -22.23 12.92 -6.32
CA SER A 11 -23.50 12.42 -5.78
C SER A 11 -23.33 11.17 -4.91
N LEU A 12 -22.22 10.43 -5.09
CA LEU A 12 -21.87 9.23 -4.33
C LEU A 12 -20.86 9.53 -3.22
N TYR A 13 -19.93 10.45 -3.47
CA TYR A 13 -18.80 10.74 -2.59
C TYR A 13 -18.61 12.25 -2.42
N ASP A 14 -18.82 12.77 -1.21
CA ASP A 14 -18.48 14.15 -0.86
C ASP A 14 -16.98 14.43 -1.02
N HIS A 15 -16.57 15.44 -1.79
CA HIS A 15 -15.17 15.76 -2.12
C HIS A 15 -14.37 14.52 -2.61
N PRO A 16 -14.75 13.92 -3.75
CA PRO A 16 -14.18 12.63 -4.20
C PRO A 16 -12.69 12.69 -4.55
N GLU A 17 -12.20 13.86 -4.98
CA GLU A 17 -10.81 14.12 -5.32
C GLU A 17 -9.90 14.25 -4.10
N THR A 18 -10.47 14.41 -2.90
CA THR A 18 -9.71 14.58 -1.66
C THR A 18 -9.47 13.24 -0.98
N PHE A 19 -8.21 12.94 -0.62
CA PHE A 19 -7.86 11.74 0.14
C PHE A 19 -8.40 11.82 1.58
N ARG A 20 -9.55 11.19 1.82
CA ARG A 20 -10.29 11.19 3.09
C ARG A 20 -10.53 9.76 3.59
N PRO A 21 -9.53 9.10 4.21
CA PRO A 21 -9.65 7.72 4.66
C PRO A 21 -10.76 7.52 5.69
N GLU A 22 -11.12 8.58 6.43
CA GLU A 22 -12.20 8.57 7.42
C GLU A 22 -13.57 8.18 6.85
N ARG A 23 -13.77 8.37 5.54
CA ARG A 23 -15.00 7.98 4.83
C ARG A 23 -15.32 6.49 5.01
N PHE A 24 -14.29 5.65 5.17
CA PHE A 24 -14.44 4.19 5.27
C PHE A 24 -14.42 3.68 6.71
N LEU A 25 -14.27 4.54 7.73
CA LEU A 25 -14.23 4.09 9.13
C LEU A 25 -15.56 3.51 9.62
N LYS A 26 -16.70 4.04 9.14
CA LYS A 26 -18.05 3.54 9.52
C LYS A 26 -18.38 2.21 8.86
N ALA A 27 -17.97 2.01 7.61
CA ALA A 27 -18.13 0.74 6.89
C ALA A 27 -17.35 -0.43 7.53
N VAL A 28 -16.32 -0.13 8.34
CA VAL A 28 -15.57 -1.14 9.13
C VAL A 28 -16.25 -1.42 10.47
N ALA A 29 -17.01 -0.46 11.02
CA ALA A 29 -17.64 -0.57 12.34
C ALA A 29 -19.11 -1.04 12.30
N ALA A 30 -19.79 -0.87 11.17
CA ALA A 30 -21.18 -1.22 10.98
C ALA A 30 -21.33 -2.35 9.95
N ASP A 31 -21.81 -3.51 10.39
CA ASP A 31 -22.49 -4.50 9.54
C ASP A 31 -23.87 -3.92 9.10
N ASP A 32 -23.91 -2.70 8.57
CA ASP A 32 -25.13 -2.08 8.07
C ASP A 32 -25.26 -2.36 6.57
N PRO A 33 -26.19 -3.23 6.14
CA PRO A 33 -26.41 -3.55 4.74
C PRO A 33 -27.07 -2.41 3.94
N SER A 34 -27.47 -1.31 4.59
CA SER A 34 -28.14 -0.16 3.96
C SER A 34 -27.19 0.98 3.58
N GLU A 35 -26.00 1.06 4.19
CA GLU A 35 -24.92 1.85 3.61
C GLU A 35 -24.48 1.15 2.33
N PRO A 36 -24.18 1.87 1.23
CA PRO A 36 -23.66 1.23 0.03
C PRO A 36 -22.40 0.50 0.44
N ARG A 37 -22.52 -0.82 0.58
CA ARG A 37 -21.41 -1.76 0.63
C ARG A 37 -20.79 -1.67 -0.76
N ASN A 38 -20.12 -0.56 -1.06
CA ASN A 38 -19.28 -0.37 -2.22
C ASN A 38 -17.98 -1.17 -2.00
N GLY A 39 -18.14 -2.43 -1.58
CA GLY A 39 -17.19 -3.52 -1.83
C GLY A 39 -17.05 -3.82 -3.33
N SER A 40 -17.64 -3.01 -4.21
CA SER A 40 -17.29 -2.92 -5.61
C SER A 40 -15.96 -2.21 -5.88
N ASN A 41 -15.20 -1.81 -4.85
CA ASN A 41 -13.81 -1.36 -5.02
C ASN A 41 -12.90 -2.43 -5.65
N LEU A 42 -13.32 -3.69 -5.68
CA LEU A 42 -12.61 -4.82 -6.28
C LEU A 42 -13.25 -5.35 -7.57
N ASN A 43 -14.36 -4.75 -8.04
CA ASN A 43 -15.19 -5.39 -9.08
C ASN A 43 -14.82 -5.00 -10.52
N THR A 44 -13.82 -4.13 -10.74
CA THR A 44 -13.40 -3.79 -12.12
C THR A 44 -11.91 -3.97 -12.40
N LEU A 45 -11.09 -4.18 -11.36
CA LEU A 45 -9.69 -4.56 -11.51
C LEU A 45 -9.47 -5.93 -10.84
N PHE A 46 -9.56 -6.97 -11.67
CA PHE A 46 -9.16 -8.35 -11.39
C PHE A 46 -10.11 -9.23 -10.55
N LEU A 47 -10.76 -10.16 -11.27
CA LEU A 47 -11.27 -11.45 -10.80
C LEU A 47 -10.18 -12.37 -10.16
N LEU A 48 -9.03 -11.82 -9.72
CA LEU A 48 -7.88 -12.53 -9.14
C LEU A 48 -7.55 -12.07 -7.70
N ALA A 49 -8.36 -11.21 -7.08
CA ALA A 49 -8.02 -10.51 -5.85
C ALA A 49 -8.25 -11.29 -4.53
N THR A 50 -8.44 -12.61 -4.58
CA THR A 50 -8.43 -13.44 -3.37
C THR A 50 -7.01 -13.46 -2.78
N GLY A 51 -6.77 -12.68 -1.72
CA GLY A 51 -5.49 -12.61 -1.01
C GLY A 51 -4.72 -11.29 -1.15
N ALA A 52 -5.12 -10.41 -2.07
CA ALA A 52 -4.52 -9.10 -2.25
C ALA A 52 -4.75 -8.17 -1.04
N GLU A 53 -5.94 -8.24 -0.43
CA GLU A 53 -6.27 -7.43 0.75
C GLU A 53 -5.42 -7.82 1.96
N ASN A 54 -5.31 -9.11 2.27
CA ASN A 54 -4.51 -9.61 3.39
C ASN A 54 -3.02 -9.31 3.21
N SER A 55 -2.49 -9.54 1.99
CA SER A 55 -1.07 -9.26 1.71
C SER A 55 -0.78 -7.76 1.76
N LEU A 56 -1.66 -6.92 1.21
CA LEU A 56 -1.54 -5.46 1.28
C LEU A 56 -1.59 -4.98 2.72
N TYR A 57 -2.54 -5.48 3.53
CA TYR A 57 -2.69 -5.10 4.94
C TYR A 57 -1.43 -5.41 5.75
N ILE A 58 -0.92 -6.65 5.64
CA ILE A 58 0.29 -7.07 6.37
C ILE A 58 1.51 -6.27 5.91
N THR A 59 1.66 -6.08 4.59
CA THR A 59 2.80 -5.36 4.00
C THR A 59 2.80 -3.90 4.46
N LEU A 60 1.68 -3.19 4.32
CA LEU A 60 1.56 -1.80 4.74
C LEU A 60 1.73 -1.64 6.25
N SER A 61 1.14 -2.54 7.05
CA SER A 61 1.29 -2.51 8.51
C SER A 61 2.75 -2.63 8.93
N ASN A 62 3.51 -3.55 8.32
CA ASN A 62 4.93 -3.73 8.58
C ASN A 62 5.75 -2.51 8.15
N ILE A 63 5.48 -1.95 6.97
CA ILE A 63 6.16 -0.74 6.48
C ILE A 63 5.89 0.44 7.42
N LEU A 64 4.64 0.68 7.81
CA LEU A 64 4.24 1.78 8.69
C LEU A 64 4.73 1.60 10.13
N TRP A 65 4.86 0.35 10.60
CA TRP A 65 5.50 0.04 11.88
C TRP A 65 7.01 0.35 11.82
N ALA A 66 7.69 -0.03 10.74
CA ALA A 66 9.13 0.08 10.58
C ALA A 66 9.60 1.52 10.30
N PHE A 67 8.92 2.21 9.39
CA PHE A 67 9.41 3.43 8.75
C PHE A 67 8.46 4.62 8.93
N GLN A 68 9.07 5.80 8.95
CA GLN A 68 8.45 7.04 8.56
C GLN A 68 8.73 7.24 7.07
N ILE A 69 7.67 7.53 6.30
CA ILE A 69 7.77 7.78 4.87
C ILE A 69 7.70 9.29 4.68
N LEU A 70 8.74 9.86 4.06
CA LEU A 70 8.88 11.30 3.85
C LEU A 70 9.07 11.60 2.36
N PRO A 71 8.77 12.84 1.91
CA PRO A 71 9.11 13.29 0.57
C PRO A 71 10.62 13.21 0.31
N PRO A 72 11.05 13.15 -0.97
CA PRO A 72 12.47 13.23 -1.31
C PRO A 72 13.05 14.59 -0.88
N LEU A 73 14.37 14.65 -0.69
CA LEU A 73 15.06 15.91 -0.42
C LEU A 73 15.64 16.46 -1.72
N GLY A 74 15.44 17.76 -1.95
CA GLY A 74 16.08 18.47 -3.05
C GLY A 74 17.55 18.75 -2.78
N GLU A 75 18.21 19.42 -3.73
CA GLU A 75 19.64 19.77 -3.63
C GLU A 75 19.97 20.64 -2.40
N ASP A 76 19.00 21.40 -1.89
CA ASP A 76 19.14 22.25 -0.71
C ASP A 76 18.86 21.51 0.62
N GLY A 77 18.58 20.21 0.55
CA GLY A 77 18.28 19.35 1.70
C GLY A 77 16.88 19.53 2.27
N LYS A 78 15.98 20.24 1.59
CA LYS A 78 14.58 20.41 2.03
C LYS A 78 13.64 19.42 1.31
N PRO A 79 12.50 19.07 1.93
CA PRO A 79 11.51 18.22 1.29
C PRO A 79 11.00 18.84 -0.02
N GLU A 80 11.03 18.07 -1.10
CA GLU A 80 10.38 18.41 -2.36
C GLU A 80 8.89 18.06 -2.32
N GLU A 81 8.10 18.77 -3.11
CA GLU A 81 6.68 18.47 -3.27
C GLU A 81 6.51 17.24 -4.16
N VAL A 82 5.67 16.29 -3.72
CA VAL A 82 5.33 15.10 -4.51
C VAL A 82 4.14 15.42 -5.40
N ASP A 83 4.27 15.21 -6.71
CA ASP A 83 3.16 15.39 -7.67
C ASP A 83 2.08 14.33 -7.42
N ILE A 84 0.92 14.78 -6.96
CA ILE A 84 -0.28 13.97 -6.73
C ILE A 84 -1.36 14.18 -7.80
N SER A 85 -1.06 14.96 -8.84
CA SER A 85 -2.01 15.24 -9.92
C SER A 85 -2.08 14.08 -10.92
N ASP A 86 -3.05 14.14 -11.84
CA ASP A 86 -3.16 13.17 -12.95
C ASP A 86 -1.88 13.10 -13.82
N LYS A 87 -1.03 14.12 -13.78
CA LYS A 87 0.25 14.15 -14.51
C LYS A 87 1.27 13.17 -13.92
N ALA A 88 1.10 12.72 -12.68
CA ALA A 88 1.93 11.70 -12.05
C ALA A 88 1.73 10.30 -12.67
N PHE A 89 0.70 10.11 -13.50
CA PHE A 89 0.38 8.83 -14.12
C PHE A 89 0.75 8.80 -15.61
N PHE A 90 1.05 7.61 -16.12
CA PHE A 90 1.14 7.37 -17.56
C PHE A 90 -0.25 7.32 -18.17
N ARG A 91 -0.41 7.91 -19.35
CA ARG A 91 -1.62 7.75 -20.16
C ARG A 91 -1.63 6.34 -20.77
N SER A 92 -2.16 5.38 -20.02
CA SER A 92 -2.22 3.96 -20.41
C SER A 92 -3.61 3.37 -20.16
N MET A 93 -3.86 2.11 -20.58
CA MET A 93 -5.12 1.42 -20.29
C MET A 93 -5.35 1.12 -18.80
N GLY A 94 -4.31 1.24 -17.96
CA GLY A 94 -4.39 1.12 -16.51
C GLY A 94 -3.82 2.33 -15.78
N MET A 95 -3.99 2.36 -14.45
CA MET A 95 -3.35 3.37 -13.61
C MET A 95 -1.91 2.94 -13.33
N LEU A 96 -0.99 3.39 -14.20
CA LEU A 96 0.45 3.20 -14.01
C LEU A 96 1.05 4.52 -13.54
N ILE A 97 1.71 4.49 -12.38
CA ILE A 97 2.36 5.65 -11.79
C ILE A 97 3.73 5.84 -12.46
N LYS A 98 4.13 7.08 -12.73
CA LYS A 98 5.50 7.40 -13.14
C LYS A 98 6.47 7.15 -11.98
N PRO A 99 7.77 6.89 -12.25
CA PRO A 99 8.75 6.80 -11.18
C PRO A 99 8.73 8.03 -10.29
N TYR A 100 8.75 7.83 -8.98
CA TYR A 100 8.84 8.87 -7.96
C TYR A 100 9.78 8.39 -6.85
N GLU A 101 10.28 9.33 -6.06
CA GLU A 101 11.16 9.04 -4.94
C GLU A 101 10.45 9.28 -3.60
N ALA A 102 10.86 8.53 -2.58
CA ALA A 102 10.40 8.70 -1.21
C ALA A 102 11.49 8.22 -0.25
N LEU A 103 11.57 8.84 0.91
CA LEU A 103 12.54 8.48 1.94
C LEU A 103 11.89 7.59 2.98
N PHE A 104 12.50 6.44 3.23
CA PHE A 104 12.10 5.50 4.28
C PHE A 104 13.08 5.62 5.44
N VAL A 105 12.68 6.34 6.48
CA VAL A 105 13.50 6.55 7.68
C VAL A 105 13.01 5.62 8.78
N PRO A 106 13.86 4.79 9.40
CA PRO A 106 13.43 3.95 10.51
C PRO A 106 12.82 4.81 11.62
N ARG A 107 11.62 4.45 12.11
CA ARG A 107 10.93 5.23 13.15
C ARG A 107 11.73 5.33 14.43
N ARG A 108 12.44 4.26 14.78
CA ARG A 108 13.29 4.14 15.97
C ARG A 108 14.44 3.18 15.68
N GLU A 109 15.56 3.38 16.37
CA GLU A 109 16.70 2.45 16.31
C GLU A 109 16.31 1.02 16.67
N GLN A 110 15.39 0.84 17.64
CA GLN A 110 14.89 -0.48 18.02
C GLN A 110 14.21 -1.20 16.85
N HIS A 111 13.39 -0.50 16.04
CA HIS A 111 12.72 -1.13 14.89
C HIS A 111 13.75 -1.52 13.83
N ALA A 112 14.72 -0.65 13.56
CA ALA A 112 15.84 -0.95 12.65
C ALA A 112 16.64 -2.17 13.12
N ARG A 113 16.89 -2.28 14.43
CA ARG A 113 17.59 -3.42 15.02
C ARG A 113 16.81 -4.71 14.80
N ILE A 114 15.53 -4.74 15.13
CA ILE A 114 14.66 -5.92 14.95
C ILE A 114 14.68 -6.37 13.49
N ILE A 115 14.52 -5.45 12.53
CA ILE A 115 14.52 -5.79 11.10
C ILE A 115 15.85 -6.40 10.67
N LYS A 116 16.98 -5.80 11.08
CA LYS A 116 18.32 -6.32 10.77
C LYS A 116 18.56 -7.69 11.41
N GLU A 117 18.17 -7.88 12.66
CA GLU A 117 18.29 -9.17 13.37
C GLU A 117 17.43 -10.25 12.71
N SER A 118 16.17 -9.94 12.39
CA SER A 118 15.27 -10.84 11.67
C SER A 118 15.81 -11.20 10.29
N TRP A 119 16.39 -10.23 9.57
CA TRP A 119 17.01 -10.49 8.28
C TRP A 119 18.24 -11.40 8.41
N MET A 120 19.16 -11.11 9.33
CA MET A 120 20.32 -11.97 9.58
C MET A 120 19.91 -13.41 9.91
N LYS A 121 18.87 -13.57 10.74
CA LYS A 121 18.31 -14.88 11.05
C LYS A 121 17.74 -15.57 9.81
N ALA A 122 16.96 -14.85 9.01
CA ALA A 122 16.38 -15.36 7.76
C ALA A 122 17.45 -15.78 6.74
N GLN A 123 18.60 -15.10 6.71
CA GLN A 123 19.73 -15.49 5.86
C GLN A 123 20.39 -16.80 6.30
N GLN A 124 20.39 -17.10 7.60
CA GLN A 124 21.01 -18.30 8.17
C GLN A 124 20.06 -19.50 8.16
N GLU A 125 18.80 -19.28 8.54
CA GLU A 125 17.82 -20.33 8.79
C GLU A 125 16.76 -20.46 7.69
N GLY A 126 16.70 -19.51 6.76
CA GLY A 126 15.59 -19.36 5.83
C GLY A 126 14.37 -18.68 6.46
N PHE A 127 13.30 -18.56 5.68
CA PHE A 127 12.03 -18.00 6.10
C PHE A 127 10.85 -18.68 5.40
N LEU A 128 9.65 -18.56 5.98
CA LEU A 128 8.46 -19.20 5.41
C LEU A 128 7.83 -18.30 4.33
N ILE A 129 7.56 -18.90 3.17
CA ILE A 129 6.59 -18.37 2.19
C ILE A 129 5.41 -19.34 2.17
N ALA A 130 4.25 -18.86 2.64
CA ALA A 130 3.07 -19.67 2.92
C ALA A 130 3.37 -20.85 3.87
N ILE A 131 3.68 -22.02 3.33
CA ILE A 131 3.98 -23.25 4.09
C ILE A 131 5.39 -23.80 3.81
N SER A 132 6.14 -23.17 2.90
CA SER A 132 7.45 -23.66 2.46
C SER A 132 8.57 -22.86 3.11
N LEU A 133 9.55 -23.54 3.71
CA LEU A 133 10.79 -22.92 4.16
C LEU A 133 11.69 -22.66 2.95
N VAL A 134 12.05 -21.40 2.72
CA VAL A 134 12.89 -20.98 1.60
C VAL A 134 14.14 -20.26 2.10
N ASN A 135 15.20 -20.32 1.30
CA ASN A 135 16.41 -19.52 1.49
C ASN A 135 16.23 -18.09 0.93
N VAL A 136 17.30 -17.29 0.96
CA VAL A 136 17.31 -15.90 0.50
C VAL A 136 17.00 -15.71 -0.99
N ASP A 137 17.23 -16.74 -1.80
CA ASP A 137 16.93 -16.75 -3.23
C ASP A 137 15.48 -17.17 -3.51
N GLY A 138 14.70 -17.46 -2.46
CA GLY A 138 13.33 -17.95 -2.58
C GLY A 138 13.24 -19.42 -3.00
N VAL A 139 14.35 -20.17 -2.91
CA VAL A 139 14.38 -21.60 -3.22
C VAL A 139 14.12 -22.40 -1.96
N VAL A 140 13.33 -23.48 -2.07
CA VAL A 140 13.01 -24.35 -0.93
C VAL A 140 14.30 -24.89 -0.31
N ALA A 141 14.48 -24.61 0.97
CA ALA A 141 15.59 -25.15 1.74
C ALA A 141 15.32 -26.65 1.97
N GLY A 142 16.14 -27.51 1.36
CA GLY A 142 16.09 -28.97 1.54
C GLY A 142 16.70 -29.45 2.85
#